data_AF-S3JIH4-F1
#
_entry.id   AF-S3JIH4-F1
#
_cell.length_a   1.000
_cell.length_b   1.000
_cell.length_c   1.000
_cell.angle_alpha   90.00
_cell.angle_beta   90.00
_cell.angle_gamma   90.00
#
_symmetry.space_group_name_H-M   'P 1'
#
loop_
_entity.id
_entity.type
_entity.pdbx_description
1 polymer ?
#
loop_
_entity_poly.entity_id
_entity_poly.type
_entity_poly.pdbx_seq_one_letter_code
_entity_poly.pdbx_strand_id
1 'polypeptide(L)'
;MNKKPSLTYWQRMMMEEKRNRLLLTVFFAFFLSACSAPQQESQYAQQARPRVNAGAMELACKNEAALRYNTQPQRINVSDFKQYQASYELAGNTARKEGFTCSFDQSGQFSHLSSRENLNQRATT
;
A
#
# COMPACT_ATOMS: atom_id res chain seq x y z
N MET A 1 76.31 -9.07 0.53
CA MET A 1 75.99 -7.63 0.52
C MET A 1 74.55 -7.45 1.02
N ASN A 2 74.36 -6.92 2.22
CA ASN A 2 73.03 -6.78 2.84
C ASN A 2 72.58 -5.30 2.70
N LYS A 3 71.68 -5.02 1.76
CA LYS A 3 71.16 -3.66 1.51
C LYS A 3 70.04 -3.39 2.53
N LYS A 4 70.34 -2.60 3.57
CA LYS A 4 69.29 -2.13 4.50
C LYS A 4 68.32 -1.20 3.75
N PRO A 5 66.99 -1.40 3.84
CA PRO A 5 66.04 -0.51 3.22
C PRO A 5 66.07 0.87 3.90
N SER A 6 66.05 1.94 3.10
CA SER A 6 66.08 3.32 3.57
C SER A 6 64.78 3.70 4.27
N LEU A 7 64.86 4.59 5.27
CA LEU A 7 63.73 5.09 6.09
C LEU A 7 62.54 5.60 5.23
N THR A 8 62.85 6.11 4.04
CA THR A 8 61.90 6.58 3.03
C THR A 8 61.01 5.48 2.44
N TYR A 9 61.45 4.22 2.43
CA TYR A 9 60.67 3.09 1.92
C TYR A 9 59.54 2.71 2.88
N TRP A 10 59.81 2.71 4.19
CA TRP A 10 58.82 2.44 5.23
C TRP A 10 57.78 3.57 5.33
N GLN A 11 58.19 4.83 5.20
CA GLN A 11 57.25 5.96 5.12
C GLN A 11 56.31 5.84 3.92
N ARG A 12 56.81 5.40 2.76
CA ARG A 12 55.99 5.24 1.55
C ARG A 12 55.01 4.07 1.68
N MET A 13 55.45 2.94 2.23
CA MET A 13 54.60 1.77 2.52
C MET A 13 53.50 2.07 3.57
N MET A 14 53.85 2.74 4.67
CA MET A 14 52.90 3.09 5.74
C MET A 14 51.84 4.11 5.27
N MET A 15 52.18 4.96 4.30
CA MET A 15 51.22 5.90 3.70
C MET A 15 50.31 5.21 2.68
N GLU A 16 50.80 4.16 2.00
CA GLU A 16 50.01 3.37 1.06
C GLU A 16 48.96 2.51 1.74
N GLU A 17 49.32 1.88 2.87
CA GLU A 17 48.39 1.10 3.69
C GLU A 17 47.31 2.00 4.32
N LYS A 18 47.70 3.17 4.85
CA LYS A 18 46.75 4.15 5.38
C LYS A 18 45.83 4.68 4.29
N ARG A 19 46.35 4.98 3.10
CA ARG A 19 45.56 5.40 1.93
C ARG A 19 44.58 4.31 1.50
N ASN A 20 45.01 3.05 1.44
CA ASN A 20 44.15 1.94 1.02
C ASN A 20 43.06 1.64 2.06
N ARG A 21 43.39 1.73 3.36
CA ARG A 21 42.38 1.68 4.44
C ARG A 21 41.39 2.83 4.34
N LEU A 22 41.86 4.05 4.08
CA LEU A 22 40.97 5.21 3.91
C LEU A 22 40.05 5.04 2.70
N LEU A 23 40.60 4.58 1.57
CA LEU A 23 39.82 4.29 0.35
C LEU A 23 38.78 3.21 0.60
N LEU A 24 39.14 2.12 1.30
CA LEU A 24 38.19 1.07 1.71
C LEU A 24 37.07 1.61 2.61
N THR A 25 37.39 2.45 3.59
CA THR A 25 36.37 3.05 4.47
C THR A 25 35.43 4.01 3.73
N VAL A 26 35.94 4.80 2.80
CA VAL A 26 35.13 5.71 1.97
C VAL A 26 34.24 4.92 1.02
N PHE A 27 34.78 3.87 0.39
CA PHE A 27 34.01 3.00 -0.50
C PHE A 27 32.86 2.32 0.25
N PHE A 28 33.13 1.77 1.45
CA PHE A 28 32.09 1.16 2.27
C PHE A 28 31.01 2.17 2.66
N ALA A 29 31.38 3.39 3.07
CA ALA A 29 30.42 4.44 3.42
C ALA A 29 29.48 4.82 2.26
N PHE A 30 29.96 4.80 1.00
CA PHE A 30 29.14 5.04 -0.18
C PHE A 30 28.11 3.93 -0.45
N PHE A 31 28.39 2.67 -0.09
CA PHE A 31 27.42 1.58 -0.24
C PHE A 31 26.27 1.66 0.77
N LEU A 32 26.47 2.28 1.93
CA LEU A 32 25.42 2.43 2.94
C LEU A 32 24.38 3.53 2.61
N SER A 33 24.60 4.38 1.59
CA SER A 33 23.64 5.44 1.22
C SER A 33 22.61 5.05 0.16
N ALA A 34 22.48 3.77 -0.18
CA ALA A 34 21.47 3.27 -1.11
C ALA A 34 20.32 2.54 -0.39
N CYS A 35 19.75 3.15 0.66
CA CYS A 35 18.51 2.67 1.25
C CYS A 35 17.58 3.84 1.58
N SER A 36 17.16 4.55 0.55
CA SER A 36 15.94 5.34 0.60
C SER A 36 15.30 5.25 -0.77
N ALA A 37 14.59 4.15 -1.02
CA ALA A 37 13.55 4.20 -2.03
C ALA A 37 12.46 5.10 -1.44
N PRO A 38 12.22 6.33 -1.96
CA PRO A 38 10.93 6.93 -1.71
C PRO A 38 9.90 5.93 -2.24
N GLN A 39 8.92 5.56 -1.41
CA GLN A 39 7.69 4.94 -1.90
C GLN A 39 7.08 5.94 -2.87
N GLN A 40 7.47 5.83 -4.14
CA GLN A 40 6.90 6.56 -5.24
C GLN A 40 5.44 6.16 -5.28
N GLU A 41 4.59 7.09 -4.87
CA GLU A 41 3.15 7.04 -4.97
C GLU A 41 2.80 6.80 -6.45
N SER A 42 2.68 5.52 -6.80
CA SER A 42 1.97 4.94 -7.93
C SER A 42 1.89 5.80 -9.20
N GLN A 43 2.99 5.88 -9.96
CA GLN A 43 2.91 5.98 -11.42
C GLN A 43 2.59 4.58 -11.99
N TYR A 44 1.41 4.03 -11.66
CA TYR A 44 0.85 2.97 -12.49
C TYR A 44 0.10 3.64 -13.62
N ALA A 45 0.66 3.42 -14.81
CA ALA A 45 0.08 3.63 -16.12
C ALA A 45 -1.44 3.88 -16.07
N GLN A 46 -1.85 5.00 -16.68
CA GLN A 46 -3.20 5.21 -17.19
C GLN A 46 -3.47 4.19 -18.32
N GLN A 47 -3.35 2.89 -18.04
CA GLN A 47 -4.09 1.88 -18.79
C GLN A 47 -5.54 2.26 -18.58
N ALA A 48 -6.25 2.50 -19.69
CA ALA A 48 -7.63 2.91 -19.72
C ALA A 48 -8.43 2.07 -18.71
N ARG A 49 -8.63 2.63 -17.51
CA ARG A 49 -9.43 1.97 -16.48
C ARG A 49 -10.78 1.74 -17.13
N PRO A 50 -11.33 0.51 -17.12
CA PRO A 50 -12.67 0.30 -17.63
C PRO A 50 -13.58 1.36 -17.01
N ARG A 51 -14.44 2.00 -17.81
CA ARG A 51 -15.38 3.00 -17.29
C ARG A 51 -16.35 2.28 -16.36
N VAL A 52 -15.99 2.20 -15.08
CA VAL A 52 -16.79 1.52 -14.07
C VAL A 52 -18.00 2.38 -13.78
N ASN A 53 -19.19 1.81 -13.90
CA ASN A 53 -20.44 2.53 -13.69
C ASN A 53 -20.83 2.46 -12.20
N ALA A 54 -20.66 3.57 -11.48
CA ALA A 54 -21.01 3.67 -10.07
C ALA A 54 -22.48 3.31 -9.78
N GLY A 55 -23.41 3.68 -10.68
CA GLY A 55 -24.83 3.34 -10.52
C GLY A 55 -25.10 1.84 -10.67
N ALA A 56 -24.38 1.16 -11.56
CA ALA A 56 -24.50 -0.29 -11.71
C ALA A 56 -23.95 -1.02 -10.46
N MET A 57 -22.83 -0.56 -9.91
CA MET A 57 -22.27 -1.08 -8.66
C MET A 57 -23.20 -0.82 -7.47
N GLU A 58 -23.81 0.36 -7.39
CA GLU A 58 -24.78 0.67 -6.35
C GLU A 58 -25.99 -0.26 -6.40
N LEU A 59 -26.55 -0.48 -7.60
CA LEU A 59 -27.67 -1.39 -7.78
C LEU A 59 -27.29 -2.83 -7.41
N ALA A 60 -26.12 -3.31 -7.84
CA ALA A 60 -25.61 -4.63 -7.48
C ALA A 60 -25.45 -4.76 -5.95
N CYS A 61 -24.83 -3.77 -5.30
CA CYS A 61 -24.67 -3.75 -3.85
C CYS A 61 -26.02 -3.79 -3.12
N LYS A 62 -27.01 -3.00 -3.57
CA LYS A 62 -28.36 -3.01 -2.99
C LYS A 62 -29.04 -4.37 -3.11
N ASN A 63 -28.88 -5.06 -4.24
CA ASN A 63 -29.48 -6.39 -4.44
C ASN A 63 -28.83 -7.45 -3.55
N GLU A 64 -27.50 -7.49 -3.47
CA GLU A 64 -26.76 -8.43 -2.63
C GLU A 64 -27.03 -8.19 -1.14
N ALA A 65 -27.07 -6.92 -0.71
CA ALA A 65 -27.44 -6.56 0.65
C ALA A 65 -28.89 -6.93 0.97
N ALA A 66 -29.82 -6.68 0.04
CA ALA A 66 -31.23 -7.05 0.21
C ALA A 66 -31.39 -8.56 0.41
N LEU A 67 -30.68 -9.38 -0.37
CA LEU A 67 -30.66 -10.83 -0.23
C LEU A 67 -30.13 -11.26 1.13
N ARG A 68 -28.97 -10.73 1.54
CA ARG A 68 -28.30 -11.12 2.80
C ARG A 68 -29.08 -10.71 4.05
N TYR A 69 -29.67 -9.51 4.04
CA TYR A 69 -30.42 -8.97 5.18
C TYR A 69 -31.93 -9.25 5.11
N ASN A 70 -32.35 -10.11 4.17
CA ASN A 70 -33.76 -10.49 3.95
C ASN A 70 -34.70 -9.26 3.91
N THR A 71 -34.35 -8.31 3.04
CA THR A 71 -35.09 -7.06 2.87
C THR A 71 -35.23 -6.70 1.39
N GLN A 72 -35.80 -5.54 1.08
CA GLN A 72 -35.94 -5.06 -0.30
C GLN A 72 -34.79 -4.11 -0.68
N PRO A 73 -34.32 -4.10 -1.94
CA PRO A 73 -33.24 -3.20 -2.38
C PRO A 73 -33.52 -1.72 -2.11
N GLN A 74 -34.80 -1.30 -2.15
CA GLN A 74 -35.23 0.07 -1.86
C GLN A 74 -35.06 0.45 -0.39
N ARG A 75 -34.95 -0.52 0.52
CA ARG A 75 -34.72 -0.33 1.96
C ARG A 75 -33.24 -0.42 2.33
N ILE A 76 -32.37 -0.58 1.33
CA ILE A 76 -30.93 -0.51 1.48
C ILE A 76 -30.47 0.91 1.13
N ASN A 77 -29.79 1.54 2.08
CA ASN A 77 -29.19 2.85 1.88
C ASN A 77 -27.69 2.70 1.67
N VAL A 78 -27.18 3.18 0.53
CA VAL A 78 -25.74 3.24 0.25
C VAL A 78 -25.28 4.66 0.56
N SER A 79 -24.26 4.80 1.39
CA SER A 79 -23.84 6.09 1.96
C SER A 79 -22.46 6.56 1.51
N ASP A 80 -21.58 5.65 1.12
CA ASP A 80 -20.19 5.99 0.80
C ASP A 80 -19.68 5.12 -0.34
N PHE A 81 -18.91 5.74 -1.24
CA PHE A 81 -18.27 5.09 -2.38
C PHE A 81 -16.78 5.42 -2.33
N LYS A 82 -15.96 4.38 -2.16
CA LYS A 82 -14.51 4.51 -2.09
C LYS A 82 -13.86 3.73 -3.21
N GLN A 83 -12.90 4.37 -3.85
CA GLN A 83 -11.99 3.74 -4.79
C GLN A 83 -10.64 3.53 -4.12
N TYR A 84 -10.18 2.28 -4.13
CA TYR A 84 -8.82 1.91 -3.76
C TYR A 84 -8.02 1.62 -5.03
N GLN A 85 -6.71 1.43 -4.90
CA GLN A 85 -5.80 1.22 -6.05
C GLN A 85 -6.26 0.08 -6.97
N ALA A 86 -6.92 -0.94 -6.42
CA ALA A 86 -7.31 -2.16 -7.12
C ALA A 86 -8.76 -2.61 -6.85
N SER A 87 -9.60 -1.79 -6.25
CA SER A 87 -10.97 -2.20 -5.87
C SER A 87 -11.86 -1.00 -5.61
N TYR A 88 -13.17 -1.26 -5.54
CA TYR A 88 -14.16 -0.29 -5.10
C TYR A 88 -14.89 -0.84 -3.89
N GLU A 89 -15.27 0.02 -2.96
CA GLU A 89 -16.12 -0.34 -1.84
C GLU A 89 -17.30 0.61 -1.75
N LEU A 90 -18.48 0.03 -1.54
CA LEU A 90 -19.70 0.75 -1.22
C LEU A 90 -20.10 0.41 0.20
N ALA A 91 -20.13 1.40 1.09
CA ALA A 91 -20.65 1.22 2.43
C ALA A 91 -22.12 1.61 2.49
N GLY A 92 -22.90 0.87 3.26
CA GLY A 92 -24.32 1.15 3.43
C GLY A 92 -24.89 0.63 4.74
N ASN A 93 -26.19 0.81 4.91
CA ASN A 93 -26.95 0.25 6.02
C ASN A 93 -28.37 -0.18 5.62
N THR A 94 -28.92 -1.10 6.40
CA THR A 94 -30.33 -1.49 6.31
C THR A 94 -31.21 -0.48 7.05
N ALA A 95 -32.52 -0.54 6.84
CA ALA A 95 -33.49 0.20 7.65
C ALA A 95 -33.38 -0.06 9.17
N ARG A 96 -32.76 -1.18 9.58
CA ARG A 96 -32.49 -1.54 10.97
C ARG A 96 -31.13 -1.03 11.47
N LYS A 97 -30.46 -0.17 10.69
CA LYS A 97 -29.12 0.39 10.97
C LYS A 97 -28.00 -0.66 11.03
N GLU A 98 -28.20 -1.82 10.42
CA GLU A 98 -27.16 -2.83 10.25
C GLU A 98 -26.21 -2.34 9.16
N GLY A 99 -24.95 -2.06 9.53
CA GLY A 99 -23.95 -1.59 8.58
C GLY A 99 -23.39 -2.73 7.74
N PHE A 100 -23.00 -2.44 6.51
CA PHE A 100 -22.31 -3.38 5.62
C PHE A 100 -21.37 -2.65 4.64
N THR A 101 -20.48 -3.42 4.02
CA THR A 101 -19.62 -2.98 2.92
C THR A 101 -19.70 -3.99 1.78
N CYS A 102 -20.02 -3.51 0.57
CA CYS A 102 -19.89 -4.26 -0.67
C CYS A 102 -18.54 -3.95 -1.30
N SER A 103 -17.74 -4.97 -1.59
CA SER A 103 -16.45 -4.85 -2.27
C SER A 103 -16.57 -5.30 -3.72
N PHE A 104 -15.92 -4.57 -4.62
CA PHE A 104 -15.87 -4.81 -6.05
C PHE A 104 -14.42 -4.85 -6.52
N ASP A 105 -14.14 -5.67 -7.52
CA ASP A 105 -12.81 -5.74 -8.13
C ASP A 105 -12.51 -4.53 -9.04
N GLN A 106 -11.35 -4.54 -9.70
CA GLN A 106 -10.90 -3.47 -10.61
C GLN A 106 -11.85 -3.24 -11.80
N SER A 107 -12.63 -4.25 -12.18
CA SER A 107 -13.59 -4.20 -13.28
C SER A 107 -14.99 -3.75 -12.84
N GLY A 108 -15.23 -3.61 -11.54
CA GLY A 108 -16.54 -3.32 -10.98
C GLY A 108 -17.44 -4.54 -10.84
N GLN A 109 -16.89 -5.75 -10.89
CA GLN A 109 -17.65 -6.96 -10.56
C GLN A 109 -17.76 -7.11 -9.05
N PHE A 110 -18.94 -7.51 -8.59
CA PHE A 110 -19.19 -7.74 -7.17
C PHE A 110 -18.30 -8.90 -6.68
N SER A 111 -17.57 -8.66 -5.59
CA SER A 111 -16.66 -9.64 -5.01
C SER A 111 -17.21 -10.21 -3.70
N HIS A 112 -17.57 -9.34 -2.75
CA HIS A 112 -18.00 -9.79 -1.42
C HIS A 112 -18.82 -8.73 -0.70
N LEU A 113 -19.67 -9.17 0.24
CA LEU A 113 -20.38 -8.30 1.19
C LEU A 113 -20.03 -8.69 2.63
N SER A 114 -19.48 -7.73 3.37
CA SER A 114 -19.15 -7.87 4.79
C SER A 114 -20.07 -7.03 5.67
N SER A 115 -20.41 -7.56 6.85
CA SER A 115 -21.07 -6.75 7.88
C SER A 115 -20.08 -5.72 8.44
N ARG A 116 -20.56 -4.51 8.71
CA ARG A 116 -19.78 -3.45 9.35
C ARG A 116 -20.25 -3.27 10.77
N GLU A 117 -19.34 -3.49 11.72
CA GLU A 117 -19.63 -3.36 13.13
C GLU A 117 -19.91 -1.90 13.48
N ASN A 118 -21.01 -1.65 14.18
CA ASN A 118 -21.40 -0.30 14.55
C ASN A 118 -20.55 0.17 15.74
N LEU A 119 -19.51 0.98 15.48
CA LEU A 119 -18.59 1.45 16.51
C LEU A 119 -19.26 2.27 17.62
N ASN A 120 -20.50 2.76 17.44
CA ASN A 120 -21.24 3.43 18.53
C ASN A 120 -21.76 2.46 19.60
N GLN A 121 -21.76 1.14 19.38
CA GLN A 121 -22.19 0.16 20.40
C GLN A 121 -21.04 -0.30 21.32
N ARG A 122 -19.77 -0.05 20.97
CA ARG A 122 -18.61 -0.42 21.80
C ARG A 122 -18.24 0.61 22.87
N ALA A 123 -18.86 1.80 22.86
CA ALA A 123 -18.54 2.86 23.82
C ALA A 123 -19.39 2.80 25.11
N THR A 124 -20.25 1.77 25.28
CA THR A 124 -21.21 1.68 26.41
C THR A 124 -21.07 0.41 27.26
N THR A 125 -19.91 -0.25 27.25
CA THR A 125 -19.61 -1.37 28.15
C THR A 125 -18.35 -1.10 28.94
#